data_AF-A0A3M1I8Q4-F1
#
_entry.id   AF-A0A3M1I8Q4-F1
#
_cell.length_a   1.000
_cell.length_b   1.000
_cell.length_c   1.000
_cell.angle_alpha   90.00
_cell.angle_beta   90.00
_cell.angle_gamma   90.00
#
_symmetry.space_group_name_H-M   'P 1'
#
loop_
_entity.id
_entity.type
_entity.pdbx_description
1 polymer ?
#
loop_
_entity_poly.entity_id
_entity_poly.type
_entity_poly.pdbx_seq_one_letter_code
_entity_poly.pdbx_strand_id
1 'polypeptide(L)'
;MKLKIILPLLVFFSYCKELPEPIRSWQKEQIKKRYGTPEPTKDDIASWQEKVREYEDIINQKVEAGAKAGLYYRKLGEAFSYMESYELCEENLQKAIHYGYTEPEVFFSLGLCQANLARAHNWKQSISLRAEESFLKTLNLNPNFTKAIFELGLLYYYGFSRTNSYSVLSEKVIVSQKEYKKKAIQLLQEYQAKEPEDKRV
;
A
#
# COMPACT_ATOMS: atom_id res chain seq x y z
N MET A 1 21.48 42.55 35.60
CA MET A 1 20.51 41.59 36.14
C MET A 1 20.44 40.40 35.20
N LYS A 2 20.91 39.22 35.65
CA LYS A 2 20.52 37.84 35.26
C LYS A 2 20.64 37.45 33.76
N LEU A 3 21.19 36.32 33.34
CA LEU A 3 21.62 35.09 33.99
C LEU A 3 22.50 34.35 32.96
N LYS A 4 23.77 34.08 33.26
CA LYS A 4 24.56 33.09 32.49
C LYS A 4 24.06 31.72 32.92
N ILE A 5 23.23 31.08 32.10
CA ILE A 5 22.88 29.67 32.29
C ILE A 5 24.04 28.87 31.69
N ILE A 6 25.04 28.61 32.52
CA ILE A 6 25.98 27.53 32.27
C ILE A 6 25.18 26.26 32.56
N LEU A 7 24.66 25.64 31.50
CA LEU A 7 24.02 24.33 31.58
C LEU A 7 25.11 23.35 32.05
N PRO A 8 25.02 22.79 33.27
CA PRO A 8 25.96 21.75 33.62
C PRO A 8 25.58 20.57 32.72
N LEU A 9 26.51 20.19 31.85
CA LEU A 9 26.58 18.85 31.29
C LEU A 9 26.57 17.89 32.49
N LEU A 10 25.36 17.51 32.91
CA LEU A 10 25.14 16.35 33.74
C LEU A 10 25.63 15.18 32.91
N VAL A 11 26.89 14.85 33.15
CA VAL A 11 27.45 13.53 32.98
C VAL A 11 26.41 12.59 33.57
N PHE A 12 25.56 12.04 32.71
CA PHE A 12 24.75 10.88 33.07
C PHE A 12 25.77 9.76 33.21
N PHE A 13 26.29 9.69 34.44
CA PHE A 13 26.97 8.54 34.98
C PHE A 13 26.28 7.31 34.46
N SER A 14 27.08 6.44 33.86
CA SER A 14 26.90 4.99 33.81
C SER A 14 26.30 4.50 35.12
N TYR A 15 24.98 4.54 35.24
CA TYR A 15 24.26 4.07 36.41
C TYR A 15 23.61 2.76 36.01
N CYS A 16 24.45 1.73 35.91
CA CYS A 16 24.01 0.35 36.00
C CYS A 16 23.55 0.11 37.45
N LYS A 17 22.43 0.73 37.85
CA LYS A 17 21.84 0.55 39.18
C LYS A 17 21.00 -0.71 39.12
N GLU A 18 21.44 -1.71 39.87
CA GLU A 18 20.62 -2.86 40.19
C GLU A 18 19.18 -2.44 40.54
N LEU A 19 18.19 -3.16 39.98
CA LEU A 19 16.78 -2.84 40.18
C LEU A 19 16.42 -2.87 41.68
N PRO A 20 15.60 -1.92 42.18
CA PRO A 20 15.07 -1.94 43.54
C PRO A 20 14.42 -3.28 43.87
N GLU A 21 14.64 -3.79 45.09
CA GLU A 21 14.18 -5.11 45.53
C GLU A 21 12.69 -5.40 45.25
N PRO A 22 11.73 -4.48 45.47
CA PRO A 22 10.32 -4.73 45.14
C PRO A 22 10.09 -5.03 43.65
N ILE A 23 10.82 -4.35 42.76
CA ILE A 23 10.70 -4.52 41.30
C ILE A 23 11.35 -5.84 40.87
N ARG A 24 12.52 -6.17 41.44
CA ARG A 24 13.22 -7.43 41.17
C ARG A 24 12.40 -8.64 41.61
N SER A 25 11.81 -8.58 42.80
CA SER A 25 10.92 -9.62 43.32
C SER A 25 9.70 -9.84 42.42
N TRP A 26 9.04 -8.74 42.03
CA TRP A 26 7.91 -8.79 41.10
C TRP A 26 8.30 -9.42 39.76
N GLN A 27 9.44 -9.03 39.17
CA GLN A 27 9.93 -9.59 37.90
C GLN A 27 10.16 -11.10 38.00
N LYS A 28 10.81 -11.57 39.06
CA LYS A 28 11.01 -13.01 39.31
C LYS A 28 9.69 -13.76 39.41
N GLU A 29 8.71 -13.21 40.12
CA GLU A 29 7.39 -13.82 40.22
C GLU A 29 6.70 -13.92 38.84
N GLN A 30 6.80 -12.89 38.00
CA GLN A 30 6.25 -12.93 36.63
C GLN A 30 6.94 -13.99 35.75
N ILE A 31 8.27 -14.08 35.82
CA ILE A 31 9.06 -15.07 35.08
C ILE A 31 8.67 -16.48 35.53
N LYS A 32 8.60 -16.72 36.84
CA LYS A 32 8.16 -18.00 37.41
C LYS A 32 6.75 -18.38 36.97
N LYS A 33 5.81 -17.42 36.92
CA LYS A 33 4.44 -17.66 36.42
C LYS A 33 4.41 -18.08 34.95
N ARG A 34 5.32 -17.56 34.12
CA ARG A 34 5.36 -17.83 32.66
C ARG A 34 6.14 -19.09 32.31
N TYR A 35 7.29 -19.29 32.96
CA TYR A 35 8.29 -20.30 32.56
C TYR A 35 8.46 -21.41 33.59
N GLY A 36 7.82 -21.31 34.76
CA GLY A 36 7.91 -22.31 35.82
C GLY A 36 9.17 -22.19 36.67
N THR A 37 9.51 -23.28 37.36
CA THR A 37 10.75 -23.44 38.14
C THR A 37 11.52 -24.66 37.64
N PRO A 38 12.85 -24.58 37.48
CA PRO A 38 13.72 -23.44 37.80
C PRO A 38 13.52 -22.22 36.88
N GLU A 39 13.99 -21.05 37.33
CA GLU A 39 14.00 -19.83 36.48
C GLU A 39 14.84 -20.08 35.22
N PRO A 40 14.54 -19.41 34.09
CA PRO A 40 15.31 -19.55 32.85
C PRO A 40 16.80 -19.35 33.08
N THR A 41 17.57 -20.32 32.65
CA THR A 41 19.02 -20.35 32.75
C THR A 41 19.67 -19.69 31.54
N LYS A 42 20.99 -19.53 31.58
CA LYS A 42 21.76 -19.10 30.40
C LYS A 42 21.63 -20.08 29.23
N ASP A 43 21.52 -21.38 29.53
CA ASP A 43 21.36 -22.42 28.52
C ASP A 43 19.97 -22.34 27.86
N ASP A 44 18.93 -22.05 28.65
CA ASP A 44 17.58 -21.79 28.11
C ASP A 44 17.58 -20.59 27.17
N ILE A 45 18.21 -19.48 27.58
CA ILE A 45 18.32 -18.28 26.75
C ILE A 45 19.08 -18.59 25.45
N ALA A 46 20.17 -19.34 25.52
CA ALA A 46 20.94 -19.73 24.34
C ALA A 46 20.11 -20.60 23.38
N SER A 47 19.36 -21.57 23.92
CA SER A 47 18.43 -22.41 23.16
C SER A 47 17.32 -21.60 22.50
N TRP A 48 16.72 -20.63 23.21
CA TRP A 48 15.69 -19.76 22.65
C TRP A 48 16.23 -18.84 21.57
N GLN A 49 17.43 -18.28 21.76
CA GLN A 49 18.09 -17.48 20.74
C GLN A 49 18.40 -18.30 19.49
N GLU A 50 18.79 -19.56 19.63
CA GLU A 50 18.95 -20.49 18.51
C GLU A 50 17.63 -20.72 17.78
N LYS A 51 16.54 -20.95 18.52
CA LYS A 51 15.20 -21.12 17.92
C LYS A 51 14.70 -19.85 17.22
N VAL A 52 14.97 -18.68 17.77
CA VAL A 52 14.67 -17.40 17.11
C VAL A 52 15.42 -17.32 15.78
N ARG A 53 16.73 -17.59 15.77
CA ARG A 53 17.53 -17.59 14.53
C ARG A 53 16.99 -18.58 13.49
N GLU A 54 16.63 -19.80 13.91
CA GLU A 54 16.04 -20.82 13.06
C GLU A 54 14.73 -20.31 12.40
N TYR A 55 13.81 -19.74 13.19
CA TYR A 55 12.55 -19.26 12.66
C TYR A 55 12.67 -17.98 11.85
N GLU A 56 13.59 -17.07 12.19
CA GLU A 56 13.89 -15.90 11.38
C GLU A 56 14.41 -16.30 9.99
N ASP A 57 15.27 -17.31 9.90
CA ASP A 57 15.73 -17.85 8.62
C ASP A 57 14.56 -18.41 7.79
N ILE A 58 13.69 -19.22 8.41
CA ILE A 58 12.48 -19.75 7.75
C ILE A 58 11.56 -18.62 7.27
N ILE A 59 11.36 -17.58 8.09
CA ILE A 59 10.56 -16.41 7.72
C ILE A 59 11.19 -15.70 6.54
N ASN A 60 12.50 -15.46 6.55
CA ASN A 60 13.20 -14.78 5.46
C ASN A 60 13.07 -15.55 4.15
N GLN A 61 13.26 -16.87 4.17
CA GLN A 61 13.07 -17.72 2.98
C GLN A 61 11.63 -17.62 2.44
N LYS A 62 10.62 -17.64 3.32
CA LYS A 62 9.20 -17.53 2.93
C LYS A 62 8.86 -16.14 2.40
N VAL A 63 9.38 -15.09 3.01
CA VAL A 63 9.20 -13.69 2.55
C VAL A 63 9.83 -13.53 1.17
N GLU A 64 11.04 -14.05 0.95
CA GLU A 64 11.72 -14.00 -0.34
C GLU A 64 10.94 -14.78 -1.42
N ALA A 65 10.46 -15.98 -1.08
CA ALA A 65 9.62 -16.76 -1.99
C ALA A 65 8.31 -16.03 -2.34
N GLY A 66 7.67 -15.39 -1.36
CA GLY A 66 6.48 -14.56 -1.55
C GLY A 66 6.75 -13.36 -2.46
N ALA A 67 7.84 -12.63 -2.24
CA ALA A 67 8.25 -11.52 -3.11
C ALA A 67 8.51 -11.99 -4.56
N LYS A 68 9.19 -13.13 -4.73
CA LYS A 68 9.37 -13.75 -6.07
C LYS A 68 8.03 -14.11 -6.71
N ALA A 69 7.11 -14.72 -5.97
CA ALA A 69 5.77 -15.02 -6.49
C ALA A 69 5.04 -13.74 -6.93
N GLY A 70 5.08 -12.68 -6.11
CA GLY A 70 4.53 -11.37 -6.45
C GLY A 70 5.10 -10.78 -7.74
N LEU A 71 6.41 -10.90 -7.95
CA LEU A 71 7.07 -10.46 -9.19
C LEU A 71 6.49 -11.17 -10.41
N TYR A 72 6.33 -12.49 -10.34
CA TYR A 72 5.80 -13.27 -11.45
C TYR A 72 4.31 -13.01 -11.69
N TYR A 73 3.53 -12.80 -10.63
CA TYR A 73 2.15 -12.35 -10.75
C TYR A 73 2.05 -10.98 -11.45
N ARG A 74 2.93 -10.03 -11.11
CA ARG A 74 2.99 -8.74 -11.81
C ARG A 74 3.26 -8.93 -13.31
N LYS A 75 4.30 -9.71 -13.65
CA LYS A 75 4.66 -10.01 -15.03
C LYS A 75 3.53 -10.69 -15.80
N LEU A 76 2.82 -11.64 -15.19
CA LEU A 76 1.66 -12.30 -15.79
C LEU A 76 0.54 -11.29 -16.05
N GLY A 77 0.24 -10.44 -15.07
CA GLY A 77 -0.78 -9.40 -15.20
C GLY A 77 -0.50 -8.46 -16.37
N GLU A 78 0.74 -7.96 -16.48
CA GLU A 78 1.20 -7.10 -17.58
C GLU A 78 1.14 -7.82 -18.94
N ALA A 79 1.54 -9.09 -18.99
CA ALA A 79 1.46 -9.90 -20.22
C ALA A 79 0.01 -10.13 -20.67
N PHE A 80 -0.89 -10.48 -19.73
CA PHE A 80 -2.31 -10.62 -20.04
C PHE A 80 -2.96 -9.30 -20.44
N SER A 81 -2.51 -8.18 -19.88
CA SER A 81 -2.92 -6.83 -20.32
C SER A 81 -2.55 -6.60 -21.80
N TYR A 82 -1.31 -6.92 -22.18
CA TYR A 82 -0.85 -6.82 -23.57
C TYR A 82 -1.63 -7.75 -24.53
N MET A 83 -2.08 -8.91 -24.05
CA MET A 83 -2.91 -9.85 -24.80
C MET A 83 -4.42 -9.53 -24.73
N GLU A 84 -4.79 -8.38 -24.16
CA GLU A 84 -6.18 -7.94 -23.97
C GLU A 84 -7.05 -8.93 -23.16
N SER A 85 -6.43 -9.82 -22.39
CA SER A 85 -7.08 -10.79 -21.51
C SER A 85 -7.30 -10.17 -20.13
N TYR A 86 -8.21 -9.21 -20.06
CA TYR A 86 -8.28 -8.27 -18.93
C TYR A 86 -8.74 -8.90 -17.60
N GLU A 87 -9.53 -9.98 -17.61
CA GLU A 87 -9.89 -10.72 -16.40
C GLU A 87 -8.67 -11.38 -15.77
N LEU A 88 -7.85 -12.05 -16.59
CA LEU A 88 -6.60 -12.66 -16.15
C LEU A 88 -5.57 -11.60 -15.73
N CYS A 89 -5.57 -10.45 -16.40
CA CYS A 89 -4.78 -9.30 -15.96
C CYS A 89 -5.19 -8.85 -14.55
N GLU A 90 -6.48 -8.59 -14.31
CA GLU A 90 -7.01 -8.15 -13.00
C GLU A 90 -6.64 -9.15 -11.90
N GLU A 91 -6.87 -10.46 -12.13
CA GLU A 91 -6.55 -11.51 -11.17
C GLU A 91 -5.06 -11.51 -10.79
N ASN A 92 -4.16 -11.47 -11.78
CA ASN A 92 -2.73 -11.59 -11.53
C ASN A 92 -2.16 -10.31 -10.89
N LEU A 93 -2.63 -9.12 -11.28
CA LEU A 93 -2.19 -7.88 -10.62
C LEU A 93 -2.70 -7.77 -9.18
N GLN A 94 -3.91 -8.25 -8.88
CA GLN A 94 -4.38 -8.33 -7.49
C GLN A 94 -3.52 -9.27 -6.63
N LYS A 95 -3.09 -10.41 -7.19
CA LYS A 95 -2.14 -11.31 -6.50
C LYS A 95 -0.77 -10.63 -6.31
N ALA A 96 -0.27 -9.89 -7.29
CA ALA A 96 0.97 -9.14 -7.14
C ALA A 96 0.89 -8.16 -5.95
N ILE A 97 -0.22 -7.41 -5.85
CA ILE A 97 -0.50 -6.49 -4.73
C ILE A 97 -0.56 -7.26 -3.41
N HIS A 98 -1.22 -8.42 -3.37
CA HIS A 98 -1.27 -9.27 -2.17
C HIS A 98 0.13 -9.69 -1.68
N TYR A 99 1.07 -9.91 -2.61
CA TYR A 99 2.47 -10.22 -2.30
C TYR A 99 3.37 -8.98 -2.12
N GLY A 100 2.79 -7.78 -1.96
CA GLY A 100 3.49 -6.57 -1.57
C GLY A 100 3.89 -5.61 -2.70
N TYR A 101 3.57 -5.92 -3.96
CA TYR A 101 3.81 -5.01 -5.08
C TYR A 101 2.77 -3.88 -5.09
N THR A 102 3.08 -2.82 -4.34
CA THR A 102 2.19 -1.68 -4.08
C THR A 102 2.70 -0.37 -4.69
N GLU A 103 3.47 -0.47 -5.77
CA GLU A 103 3.98 0.66 -6.55
C GLU A 103 2.86 1.28 -7.41
N PRO A 104 2.90 2.60 -7.69
CA PRO A 104 1.89 3.28 -8.50
C PRO A 104 1.59 2.59 -9.85
N GLU A 105 2.62 2.10 -10.53
CA GLU A 105 2.54 1.45 -11.84
C GLU A 105 1.70 0.17 -11.83
N VAL A 106 1.71 -0.57 -10.72
CA VAL A 106 0.93 -1.80 -10.57
C VAL A 106 -0.56 -1.47 -10.45
N PHE A 107 -0.90 -0.46 -9.64
CA PHE A 107 -2.27 0.04 -9.52
C PHE A 107 -2.74 0.68 -10.84
N PHE A 108 -1.88 1.39 -11.55
CA PHE A 108 -2.22 1.95 -12.87
C PHE A 108 -2.56 0.85 -13.86
N SER A 109 -1.74 -0.20 -13.92
CA SER A 109 -1.95 -1.35 -14.82
C SER A 109 -3.24 -2.10 -14.47
N LEU A 110 -3.55 -2.24 -13.18
CA LEU A 110 -4.81 -2.82 -12.70
C LEU A 110 -6.00 -1.96 -13.13
N GLY A 111 -5.90 -0.64 -12.97
CA GLY A 111 -6.90 0.32 -13.41
C GLY A 111 -7.17 0.25 -14.91
N LEU A 112 -6.11 0.13 -15.75
CA LEU A 112 -6.26 -0.06 -17.20
C LEU A 112 -7.03 -1.34 -17.53
N CYS A 113 -6.68 -2.47 -16.91
CA CYS A 113 -7.39 -3.73 -17.14
C CYS A 113 -8.86 -3.64 -16.72
N GLN A 114 -9.14 -3.04 -15.57
CA GLN A 114 -10.52 -2.82 -15.10
C GLN A 114 -11.29 -1.83 -15.99
N ALA A 115 -10.66 -0.77 -16.50
CA ALA A 115 -11.30 0.17 -17.41
C ALA A 115 -11.65 -0.49 -18.75
N ASN A 116 -10.78 -1.37 -19.26
CA ASN A 116 -11.05 -2.15 -20.46
C ASN A 116 -12.17 -3.18 -20.24
N LEU A 117 -12.19 -3.88 -19.10
CA LEU A 117 -13.33 -4.72 -18.70
C LEU A 117 -14.62 -3.91 -18.63
N ALA A 118 -14.58 -2.73 -18.00
CA ALA A 118 -15.73 -1.86 -17.93
C ALA A 118 -16.24 -1.53 -19.34
N ARG A 119 -15.35 -1.13 -20.26
CA ARG A 119 -15.70 -0.84 -21.66
C ARG A 119 -16.33 -2.05 -22.37
N ALA A 120 -15.74 -3.23 -22.24
CA ALA A 120 -16.28 -4.47 -22.81
C ALA A 120 -17.67 -4.82 -22.25
N HIS A 121 -17.91 -4.48 -20.98
CA HIS A 121 -19.20 -4.67 -20.30
C HIS A 121 -20.08 -3.42 -20.31
N ASN A 122 -20.02 -2.61 -21.36
CA ASN A 122 -20.88 -1.43 -21.56
C ASN A 122 -20.85 -0.43 -20.40
N TRP A 123 -19.67 -0.26 -19.79
CA TRP A 123 -19.40 0.59 -18.64
C TRP A 123 -20.20 0.21 -17.39
N LYS A 124 -20.33 -1.09 -17.11
CA LYS A 124 -20.96 -1.58 -15.89
C LYS A 124 -20.37 -0.89 -14.65
N GLN A 125 -21.24 -0.20 -13.90
CA GLN A 125 -20.86 0.69 -12.80
C GLN A 125 -19.92 0.03 -11.77
N SER A 126 -20.18 -1.23 -11.41
CA SER A 126 -19.36 -1.97 -10.45
C SER A 126 -17.92 -2.19 -10.91
N ILE A 127 -17.68 -2.26 -12.23
CA ILE A 127 -16.34 -2.44 -12.80
C ILE A 127 -15.67 -1.07 -12.96
N SER A 128 -16.41 -0.07 -13.45
CA SER A 128 -15.94 1.32 -13.54
C SER A 128 -15.45 1.86 -12.20
N LEU A 129 -16.16 1.56 -11.10
CA LEU A 129 -15.75 1.93 -9.74
C LEU A 129 -14.41 1.31 -9.32
N ARG A 130 -14.15 0.05 -9.69
CA ARG A 130 -12.85 -0.58 -9.38
C ARG A 130 -11.71 0.10 -10.15
N ALA A 131 -11.94 0.41 -11.44
CA ALA A 131 -10.97 1.13 -12.26
C ALA A 131 -10.66 2.52 -11.66
N GLU A 132 -11.70 3.24 -11.24
CA GLU A 132 -11.57 4.54 -10.57
C GLU A 132 -10.72 4.41 -9.30
N GLU A 133 -11.02 3.44 -8.43
CA GLU A 133 -10.26 3.20 -7.21
C GLU A 133 -8.78 2.93 -7.50
N SER A 134 -8.48 2.09 -8.48
CA SER A 134 -7.10 1.78 -8.89
C SER A 134 -6.34 3.01 -9.40
N PHE A 135 -6.97 3.85 -10.23
CA PHE A 135 -6.35 5.09 -10.71
C PHE A 135 -6.20 6.13 -9.60
N LEU A 136 -7.18 6.28 -8.71
CA LEU A 136 -7.06 7.16 -7.54
C LEU A 136 -5.96 6.68 -6.60
N LYS A 137 -5.81 5.36 -6.41
CA LYS A 137 -4.70 4.78 -5.65
C LYS A 137 -3.35 5.08 -6.30
N THR A 138 -3.27 5.00 -7.63
CA THR A 138 -2.08 5.42 -8.39
C THR A 138 -1.71 6.87 -8.08
N LEU A 139 -2.67 7.79 -8.16
CA LEU A 139 -2.45 9.22 -7.91
C LEU A 139 -2.17 9.54 -6.43
N ASN A 140 -2.70 8.75 -5.50
CA ASN A 140 -2.37 8.86 -4.08
C ASN A 140 -0.89 8.54 -3.81
N LEU A 141 -0.36 7.52 -4.49
CA LEU A 141 1.04 7.10 -4.37
C LEU A 141 1.98 7.99 -5.20
N ASN A 142 1.54 8.43 -6.37
CA ASN A 142 2.27 9.35 -7.24
C ASN A 142 1.32 10.40 -7.85
N PRO A 143 1.19 11.59 -7.23
CA PRO A 143 0.32 12.67 -7.72
C PRO A 143 0.68 13.22 -9.10
N ASN A 144 1.89 12.92 -9.60
CA ASN A 144 2.39 13.37 -10.90
C ASN A 144 2.25 12.30 -11.99
N PHE A 145 1.56 11.19 -11.73
CA PHE A 145 1.30 10.14 -12.71
C PHE A 145 0.25 10.60 -13.74
N THR A 146 0.65 11.47 -14.67
CA THR A 146 -0.25 12.16 -15.62
C THR A 146 -1.13 11.20 -16.42
N LYS A 147 -0.62 10.03 -16.81
CA LYS A 147 -1.40 9.00 -17.51
C LYS A 147 -2.63 8.54 -16.72
N ALA A 148 -2.55 8.45 -15.38
CA ALA A 148 -3.69 8.09 -14.55
C ALA A 148 -4.75 9.22 -14.50
N ILE A 149 -4.32 10.49 -14.57
CA ILE A 149 -5.22 11.65 -14.68
C ILE A 149 -6.02 11.58 -15.98
N PHE A 150 -5.34 11.28 -17.09
CA PHE A 150 -5.96 11.11 -18.39
C PHE A 150 -7.01 9.99 -18.40
N GLU A 151 -6.63 8.80 -17.92
CA GLU A 151 -7.54 7.64 -17.89
C GLU A 151 -8.75 7.86 -16.96
N LEU A 152 -8.57 8.53 -15.82
CA LEU A 152 -9.70 8.96 -14.97
C LEU A 152 -10.63 9.94 -15.70
N GLY A 153 -10.06 10.88 -16.48
CA GLY A 153 -10.84 11.78 -17.33
C GLY A 153 -11.71 11.02 -18.32
N LEU A 154 -11.14 10.04 -19.02
CA LEU A 154 -11.88 9.16 -19.94
C LEU A 154 -12.93 8.32 -19.21
N LEU A 155 -12.60 7.76 -18.04
CA LEU A 155 -13.51 6.96 -17.24
C LEU A 155 -14.72 7.78 -16.77
N TYR A 156 -14.53 9.01 -16.30
CA TYR A 156 -15.67 9.89 -15.94
C TYR A 156 -16.48 10.32 -17.16
N TYR A 157 -15.82 10.54 -18.31
CA TYR A 157 -16.51 10.95 -19.52
C TYR A 157 -17.35 9.83 -20.15
N TYR A 158 -16.84 8.60 -20.20
CA TYR A 158 -17.53 7.48 -20.85
C TYR A 158 -18.22 6.54 -19.87
N GLY A 159 -17.57 6.25 -18.75
CA GLY A 159 -17.99 5.25 -17.78
C GLY A 159 -19.13 5.70 -16.88
N PHE A 160 -19.01 6.92 -16.34
CA PHE A 160 -19.99 7.48 -15.43
C PHE A 160 -21.02 8.40 -16.11
N SER A 161 -20.80 8.78 -17.37
CA SER A 161 -21.79 9.58 -18.11
C SER A 161 -23.11 8.86 -18.41
N ARG A 162 -23.20 7.58 -18.05
CA ARG A 162 -24.42 6.76 -18.16
C ARG A 162 -25.13 6.55 -16.82
N THR A 163 -24.53 6.95 -15.70
CA THR A 163 -25.06 6.71 -14.34
C THR A 163 -25.04 8.01 -13.52
N ASN A 164 -26.14 8.37 -12.85
CA ASN A 164 -26.21 9.58 -12.00
C ASN A 164 -25.76 9.31 -10.54
N SER A 165 -24.96 8.27 -10.33
CA SER A 165 -24.50 7.91 -8.98
C SER A 165 -23.25 7.07 -9.03
N TYR A 166 -22.41 7.19 -8.01
CA TYR A 166 -21.31 6.28 -7.72
C TYR A 166 -21.12 6.16 -6.20
N SER A 167 -20.37 5.16 -5.75
CA SER A 167 -20.12 4.95 -4.32
C SER A 167 -18.66 5.20 -4.01
N VAL A 168 -18.37 6.16 -3.13
CA VAL A 168 -17.02 6.36 -2.57
C VAL A 168 -17.07 5.88 -1.13
N LEU A 169 -16.21 4.92 -0.77
CA LEU A 169 -16.10 4.43 0.62
C LEU A 169 -17.45 4.02 1.24
N SER A 170 -18.31 3.35 0.46
CA SER A 170 -19.69 2.95 0.83
C SER A 170 -20.74 4.07 0.94
N GLU A 171 -20.39 5.33 0.70
CA GLU A 171 -21.37 6.42 0.58
C GLU A 171 -21.79 6.60 -0.88
N LYS A 172 -23.10 6.48 -1.13
CA LYS A 172 -23.67 6.75 -2.44
C LYS A 172 -23.67 8.25 -2.69
N VAL A 173 -22.76 8.69 -3.55
CA VAL A 173 -22.73 10.07 -4.04
C VAL A 173 -23.62 10.14 -5.28
N ILE A 174 -24.67 10.95 -5.20
CA ILE A 174 -25.52 11.27 -6.36
C ILE A 174 -24.89 12.48 -7.03
N VAL A 175 -24.40 12.28 -8.25
CA VAL A 175 -23.73 13.31 -9.05
C VAL A 175 -24.44 13.44 -10.38
N SER A 176 -24.75 14.67 -10.76
CA SER A 176 -25.40 14.95 -12.03
C SER A 176 -24.46 14.66 -13.20
N GLN A 177 -25.03 14.32 -14.36
CA GLN A 177 -24.27 14.18 -15.60
C GLN A 177 -23.37 15.39 -15.92
N LYS A 178 -23.85 16.59 -15.56
CA LYS A 178 -23.11 17.83 -15.74
C LYS A 178 -21.82 17.85 -14.91
N GLU A 179 -21.86 17.33 -13.70
CA GLU A 179 -20.71 17.32 -12.78
C GLU A 179 -19.65 16.30 -13.21
N TYR A 180 -20.03 15.10 -13.68
CA TYR A 180 -19.06 14.16 -14.26
C TYR A 180 -18.35 14.75 -15.47
N LYS A 181 -19.11 15.37 -16.39
CA LYS A 181 -18.53 16.05 -17.55
C LYS A 181 -17.59 17.18 -17.12
N LYS A 182 -17.97 17.98 -16.12
CA LYS A 182 -17.11 19.03 -15.55
C LYS A 182 -15.82 18.44 -14.97
N LYS A 183 -15.91 17.34 -14.20
CA LYS A 183 -14.75 16.66 -13.62
C LYS A 183 -13.84 16.08 -14.69
N ALA A 184 -14.41 15.44 -15.72
CA ALA A 184 -13.66 14.92 -16.86
C ALA A 184 -12.89 16.04 -17.58
N ILE A 185 -13.57 17.16 -17.91
CA ILE A 185 -12.94 18.33 -18.53
C ILE A 185 -11.80 18.86 -17.65
N GLN A 186 -12.03 18.99 -16.34
CA GLN A 186 -11.00 19.47 -15.42
C GLN A 186 -9.76 18.58 -15.43
N LEU A 187 -9.92 17.25 -15.37
CA LEU A 187 -8.79 16.33 -15.38
C LEU A 187 -8.05 16.34 -16.72
N LEU A 188 -8.77 16.44 -17.83
CA LEU A 188 -8.15 16.54 -19.16
C LEU A 188 -7.37 17.86 -19.32
N GLN A 189 -7.86 18.96 -18.77
CA GLN A 189 -7.11 20.22 -18.70
C GLN A 189 -5.87 20.12 -17.80
N GLU A 190 -5.98 19.45 -16.65
CA GLU A 190 -4.86 19.19 -15.76
C GLU A 190 -3.78 18.33 -16.44
N TYR A 191 -4.20 17.30 -17.19
CA TYR A 191 -3.31 16.50 -18.01
C TYR A 191 -2.57 17.35 -19.05
N GLN A 192 -3.30 18.15 -19.84
CA GLN A 192 -2.73 19.04 -20.85
C GLN A 192 -1.75 20.07 -20.27
N ALA A 193 -2.01 20.56 -19.06
CA ALA A 193 -1.11 21.51 -18.40
C ALA A 193 0.18 20.84 -17.88
N LYS A 194 0.14 19.53 -17.61
CA LYS A 194 1.27 18.76 -17.09
C LYS A 194 2.08 18.05 -18.18
N GLU A 195 1.47 17.76 -19.33
CA GLU A 195 2.25 17.43 -20.52
C GLU A 195 2.97 18.70 -20.97
N PRO A 196 4.31 18.75 -20.97
CA PRO A 196 4.96 19.77 -21.78
C PRO A 196 4.45 19.55 -23.20
N GLU A 197 3.94 20.60 -23.85
CA GLU A 197 3.69 20.58 -25.29
C GLU A 197 5.00 20.15 -25.96
N ASP A 198 5.15 18.85 -26.25
CA ASP A 198 6.22 18.40 -27.11
C ASP A 198 5.80 18.77 -28.53
N LYS A 199 6.21 19.99 -28.85
CA LYS A 199 6.44 20.47 -30.20
C LYS A 199 7.23 19.39 -30.97
N ARG A 200 6.54 18.73 -31.90
CA ARG A 200 7.03 17.97 -33.09
C ARG A 200 6.97 16.44 -32.89
N VAL A 201 6.06 15.75 -33.57
CA VAL A 201 6.14 15.27 -34.98
C VAL A 201 4.72 15.19 -35.54
#